data_AF-A0A7S2WUM3-F1
#
_entry.id   AF-A0A7S2WUM3-F1
#
_cell.length_a   1.000
_cell.length_b   1.000
_cell.length_c   1.000
_cell.angle_alpha   90.00
_cell.angle_beta   90.00
_cell.angle_gamma   90.00
#
_symmetry.space_group_name_H-M   'P 1'
#
loop_
_entity.id
_entity.type
_entity.pdbx_description
1 polymer ?
#
loop_
_entity_poly.entity_id
_entity_poly.type
_entity_poly.pdbx_seq_one_letter_code
_entity_poly.pdbx_strand_id
1 'polypeptide(L)'
;FSVADLEKVPRPLTEAVLERLPHVVQVLWSDPSDSDADMARGVHGNPRGPGIIRFGPDVTQRFCRANRINLIVRSHQFVPHGYCFMHGGRLITLFSARNYFPAEPNDGAILLIAEDENGHLRVRAKRLHHSVTTHTPNTMSERL
;
A
#
# COMPACT_ATOMS: atom_id res chain seq x y z
N PHE A 1 -17.58 -7.71 -8.06
CA PHE A 1 -16.62 -6.71 -8.54
C PHE A 1 -15.30 -7.40 -8.85
N SER A 2 -14.93 -7.40 -10.12
CA SER A 2 -13.77 -8.08 -10.71
C SER A 2 -12.80 -7.05 -11.30
N VAL A 3 -11.63 -7.49 -11.74
CA VAL A 3 -10.69 -6.65 -12.49
C VAL A 3 -11.33 -6.13 -13.79
N ALA A 4 -12.12 -6.96 -14.49
CA ALA A 4 -12.84 -6.55 -15.69
C ALA A 4 -13.96 -5.51 -15.41
N ASP A 5 -14.46 -5.43 -14.17
CA ASP A 5 -15.42 -4.39 -13.78
C ASP A 5 -14.72 -3.03 -13.61
N LEU A 6 -13.44 -3.00 -13.22
CA LEU A 6 -12.65 -1.76 -13.11
C LEU A 6 -12.48 -1.08 -14.47
N GLU A 7 -12.32 -1.85 -15.54
CA GLU A 7 -12.16 -1.33 -16.91
C GLU A 7 -13.38 -0.55 -17.40
N LYS A 8 -14.55 -0.87 -16.84
CA LYS A 8 -15.84 -0.27 -17.20
C LYS A 8 -16.16 0.99 -16.38
N VAL A 9 -15.33 1.34 -15.40
CA VAL A 9 -15.57 2.51 -14.54
C VAL A 9 -15.48 3.78 -15.40
N PRO A 10 -16.55 4.60 -15.45
CA PRO A 10 -16.54 5.86 -16.20
C PRO A 10 -15.45 6.81 -15.71
N ARG A 11 -14.80 7.50 -16.65
CA ARG A 11 -13.77 8.50 -16.38
C ARG A 11 -14.15 9.81 -17.09
N PRO A 12 -14.04 10.99 -16.43
CA PRO A 12 -13.45 11.22 -15.10
C PRO A 12 -14.33 10.70 -13.95
N LEU A 13 -13.70 10.44 -12.79
CA LEU A 13 -14.42 10.09 -11.55
C LEU A 13 -15.06 11.36 -10.98
N THR A 14 -16.37 11.51 -11.16
CA THR A 14 -17.17 12.58 -10.56
C THR A 14 -17.92 12.08 -9.34
N GLU A 15 -18.42 12.98 -8.50
CA GLU A 15 -19.21 12.61 -7.31
C GLU A 15 -20.41 11.73 -7.68
N ALA A 16 -21.15 12.11 -8.73
CA ALA A 16 -22.28 11.33 -9.23
C ALA A 16 -21.89 9.91 -9.70
N VAL A 17 -20.66 9.70 -10.18
CA VAL A 17 -20.14 8.36 -10.51
C VAL A 17 -19.85 7.57 -9.24
N LEU A 18 -19.22 8.21 -8.23
CA LEU A 18 -18.86 7.56 -6.97
C LEU A 18 -20.09 7.20 -6.13
N GLU A 19 -21.13 8.03 -6.12
CA GLU A 19 -22.43 7.74 -5.49
C GLU A 19 -23.09 6.48 -6.07
N ARG A 20 -22.99 6.31 -7.40
CA ARG A 20 -23.55 5.14 -8.10
C ARG A 20 -22.68 3.90 -7.98
N LEU A 21 -21.39 4.07 -7.73
CA LEU A 21 -20.39 3.01 -7.68
C LEU A 21 -19.59 3.08 -6.36
N PRO A 22 -20.21 2.85 -5.20
CA PRO A 22 -19.56 2.99 -3.89
C PRO A 22 -18.38 2.03 -3.69
N HIS A 23 -18.29 0.96 -4.47
CA HIS A 23 -17.14 0.06 -4.49
C HIS A 23 -15.89 0.68 -5.12
N VAL A 24 -16.03 1.66 -6.01
CA VAL A 24 -14.89 2.42 -6.56
C VAL A 24 -14.22 3.26 -5.48
N VAL A 25 -14.98 3.78 -4.52
CA VAL A 25 -14.43 4.44 -3.33
C VAL A 25 -13.50 3.49 -2.56
N GLN A 26 -13.88 2.21 -2.43
CA GLN A 26 -13.04 1.23 -1.72
C GLN A 26 -11.76 0.90 -2.48
N VAL A 27 -11.73 1.00 -3.81
CA VAL A 27 -10.49 0.86 -4.60
C VAL A 27 -9.47 1.93 -4.23
N LEU A 28 -9.95 3.12 -3.85
CA LEU A 28 -9.12 4.26 -3.47
C LEU A 28 -8.78 4.30 -1.98
N TRP A 29 -9.73 3.91 -1.12
CA TRP A 29 -9.69 4.24 0.32
C TRP A 29 -9.62 3.04 1.27
N SER A 30 -9.86 1.81 0.79
CA SER A 30 -9.78 0.65 1.68
C SER A 30 -8.34 0.31 2.05
N ASP A 31 -8.16 -0.29 3.23
CA ASP A 31 -6.86 -0.78 3.70
C ASP A 31 -6.90 -2.27 4.03
N PRO A 32 -5.78 -3.00 3.88
CA PRO A 32 -5.62 -4.30 4.51
C PRO A 32 -5.66 -4.19 6.04
N SER A 33 -6.01 -5.27 6.74
CA SER A 33 -5.84 -5.38 8.19
C SER A 33 -4.38 -5.19 8.60
N ASP A 34 -4.16 -4.55 9.76
CA ASP A 34 -2.87 -3.91 10.10
C ASP A 34 -1.70 -4.87 10.36
N SER A 35 -1.94 -6.15 10.63
CA SER A 35 -0.85 -7.11 10.79
C SER A 35 -1.24 -8.54 10.40
N ASP A 36 -0.25 -9.30 9.91
CA ASP A 36 -0.38 -10.74 9.72
C ASP A 36 -0.44 -11.49 11.08
N ALA A 37 -0.09 -10.82 12.20
CA ALA A 37 -0.20 -11.38 13.55
C ALA A 37 -1.63 -11.28 14.11
N ASP A 38 -2.38 -10.25 13.71
CA ASP A 38 -3.75 -9.94 14.12
C ASP A 38 -4.72 -10.07 12.92
N MET A 39 -4.53 -11.10 12.08
CA MET A 39 -5.30 -11.35 10.86
C MET A 39 -6.82 -11.46 11.13
N ALA A 40 -7.49 -10.31 11.16
CA ALA A 40 -8.95 -10.26 11.20
C ALA A 40 -9.48 -10.67 9.81
N ARG A 41 -10.19 -11.79 9.76
CA ARG A 41 -10.84 -12.28 8.54
C ARG A 41 -12.09 -11.45 8.23
N GLY A 42 -12.37 -11.29 6.94
CA GLY A 42 -13.57 -10.62 6.46
C GLY A 42 -13.37 -9.12 6.26
N VAL A 43 -14.44 -8.36 6.48
CA VAL A 43 -14.51 -6.92 6.22
C VAL A 43 -14.90 -6.19 7.50
N HIS A 44 -14.21 -5.10 7.80
CA HIS A 44 -14.36 -4.35 9.05
C HIS A 44 -14.45 -2.84 8.79
N GLY A 45 -14.88 -2.09 9.78
CA GLY A 45 -14.80 -0.63 9.76
C GLY A 45 -13.35 -0.13 9.71
N ASN A 46 -13.14 0.97 9.01
CA ASN A 46 -11.85 1.63 8.88
C ASN A 46 -11.82 2.94 9.68
N PRO A 47 -10.75 3.22 10.46
CA PRO A 47 -10.53 4.51 11.12
C PRO A 47 -10.57 5.73 10.19
N ARG A 48 -10.41 5.55 8.87
CA ARG A 48 -10.50 6.63 7.88
C ARG A 48 -11.86 7.32 7.80
N GLY A 49 -12.93 6.67 8.24
CA GLY A 49 -14.26 7.28 8.27
C GLY A 49 -15.39 6.32 7.94
N PRO A 50 -16.64 6.81 8.06
CA PRO A 50 -17.83 6.00 7.81
C PRO A 50 -17.87 5.49 6.37
N GLY A 51 -18.25 4.23 6.20
CA GLY A 51 -18.36 3.60 4.89
C GLY A 51 -17.03 3.16 4.26
N ILE A 52 -15.87 3.49 4.84
CA ILE A 52 -14.57 2.97 4.40
C ILE A 52 -14.26 1.67 5.12
N ILE A 53 -13.76 0.68 4.38
CA ILE A 53 -13.52 -0.66 4.92
C ILE A 53 -12.04 -0.96 5.15
N ARG A 54 -11.80 -1.86 6.09
CA ARG A 54 -10.60 -2.69 6.14
C ARG A 54 -10.93 -4.11 5.72
N PHE A 55 -10.00 -4.81 5.10
CA PHE A 55 -10.22 -6.17 4.61
C PHE A 55 -9.10 -7.12 5.03
N GLY A 56 -9.51 -8.34 5.36
CA GLY A 56 -8.62 -9.42 5.79
C GLY A 56 -7.98 -10.21 4.64
N PRO A 57 -7.08 -11.14 4.99
CA PRO A 57 -6.36 -11.98 4.02
C PRO A 57 -7.26 -12.90 3.20
N ASP A 58 -8.39 -13.34 3.75
CA ASP A 58 -9.36 -14.19 3.06
C ASP A 58 -10.06 -13.43 1.92
N VAL A 59 -10.30 -12.12 2.10
CA VAL A 59 -10.84 -11.25 1.05
C VAL A 59 -9.82 -11.10 -0.08
N THR A 60 -8.55 -10.83 0.24
CA THR A 60 -7.46 -10.79 -0.75
C THR A 60 -7.32 -12.11 -1.49
N GLN A 61 -7.26 -13.23 -0.77
CA GLN A 61 -7.11 -14.55 -1.38
C GLN A 61 -8.29 -14.89 -2.31
N ARG A 62 -9.52 -14.58 -1.88
CA ARG A 62 -10.72 -14.77 -2.70
C ARG A 62 -10.67 -13.92 -3.95
N PHE A 63 -10.31 -12.64 -3.84
CA PHE A 63 -10.20 -11.73 -4.97
C PHE A 63 -9.12 -12.19 -5.96
N CYS A 64 -7.92 -12.53 -5.49
CA CYS A 64 -6.85 -13.03 -6.33
C CYS A 64 -7.26 -14.31 -7.08
N ARG A 65 -7.88 -15.27 -6.38
CA ARG A 65 -8.37 -16.51 -7.00
C ARG A 65 -9.46 -16.26 -8.05
N ALA A 66 -10.44 -15.42 -7.74
CA ALA A 66 -11.54 -15.13 -8.65
C ALA A 66 -11.09 -14.41 -9.93
N ASN A 67 -10.04 -13.59 -9.84
CA ASN A 67 -9.52 -12.82 -10.98
C ASN A 67 -8.28 -13.47 -11.63
N ARG A 68 -7.84 -14.64 -11.16
CA ARG A 68 -6.64 -15.34 -11.64
C ARG A 68 -5.38 -14.45 -11.63
N ILE A 69 -5.21 -13.68 -10.57
CA ILE A 69 -4.01 -12.85 -10.35
C ILE A 69 -3.20 -13.37 -9.16
N ASN A 70 -1.89 -13.19 -9.21
CA ASN A 70 -0.99 -13.70 -8.17
C ASN A 70 -0.84 -12.72 -6.98
N LEU A 71 -0.92 -11.42 -7.26
CA LEU A 71 -0.50 -10.37 -6.33
C LEU A 71 -1.33 -9.09 -6.52
N ILE A 72 -1.66 -8.44 -5.40
CA ILE A 72 -2.17 -7.06 -5.36
C ILE A 72 -1.03 -6.15 -4.88
N VAL A 73 -0.73 -5.10 -5.64
CA VAL A 73 0.17 -4.02 -5.21
C VAL A 73 -0.69 -2.77 -4.97
N ARG A 74 -0.50 -2.13 -3.81
CA ARG A 74 -1.21 -0.91 -3.42
C ARG A 74 -0.29 0.06 -2.69
N SER A 75 -0.76 1.28 -2.43
CA SER A 75 0.00 2.33 -1.71
C SER A 75 -0.73 2.84 -0.46
N HIS A 76 -1.19 4.09 -0.42
CA HIS A 76 -2.08 4.72 0.59
C HIS A 76 -1.71 4.72 2.09
N GLN A 77 -1.07 3.67 2.62
CA GLN A 77 -0.64 3.58 4.02
C GLN A 77 0.84 3.93 4.13
N PHE A 78 1.16 4.65 5.21
CA PHE A 78 2.52 4.83 5.68
C PHE A 78 3.13 3.48 6.05
N VAL A 79 4.36 3.23 5.58
CA VAL A 79 5.15 2.05 5.94
C VAL A 79 6.60 2.50 6.20
N PRO A 80 7.18 2.22 7.39
CA PRO A 80 8.50 2.76 7.77
C PRO A 80 9.62 2.46 6.79
N HIS A 81 9.57 1.29 6.14
CA HIS A 81 10.59 0.82 5.20
C HIS A 81 10.25 1.06 3.73
N GLY A 82 9.17 1.79 3.45
CA GLY A 82 8.68 2.03 2.09
C GLY A 82 7.93 0.85 1.46
N TYR A 83 7.91 -0.32 2.08
CA TYR A 83 7.08 -1.44 1.64
C TYR A 83 6.73 -2.39 2.80
N CYS A 84 5.63 -3.14 2.64
CA CYS A 84 5.22 -4.21 3.55
C CYS A 84 4.55 -5.35 2.75
N PHE A 85 5.00 -6.59 2.94
CA PHE A 85 4.33 -7.78 2.43
C PHE A 85 3.29 -8.23 3.44
N MET A 86 2.08 -8.48 2.98
CA MET A 86 0.92 -8.80 3.82
C MET A 86 0.13 -9.97 3.22
N HIS A 87 -0.77 -10.54 4.01
CA HIS A 87 -1.76 -11.52 3.56
C HIS A 87 -1.10 -12.75 2.92
N GLY A 88 -0.04 -13.26 3.55
CA GLY A 88 0.73 -14.40 3.06
C GLY A 88 1.44 -14.12 1.73
N GLY A 89 1.89 -12.87 1.52
CA GLY A 89 2.62 -12.43 0.33
C GLY A 89 1.76 -12.14 -0.89
N ARG A 90 0.42 -12.18 -0.77
CA ARG A 90 -0.52 -11.88 -1.87
C ARG A 90 -0.90 -10.41 -1.96
N LEU A 91 -0.46 -9.59 -1.01
CA LEU A 91 -0.64 -8.15 -1.02
C LEU A 91 0.66 -7.45 -0.63
N ILE A 92 1.00 -6.38 -1.34
CA ILE A 92 2.11 -5.49 -1.00
C ILE A 92 1.59 -4.07 -0.86
N THR A 93 1.84 -3.47 0.29
CA THR A 93 1.77 -2.01 0.45
C THR A 93 3.13 -1.44 0.05
N LEU A 94 3.16 -0.51 -0.90
CA LEU A 94 4.34 0.20 -1.41
C LEU A 94 4.17 1.70 -1.21
N PHE A 95 5.17 2.35 -0.64
CA PHE A 95 5.17 3.77 -0.35
C PHE A 95 6.50 4.39 -0.81
N SER A 96 6.44 5.33 -1.75
CA SER A 96 7.62 5.87 -2.43
C SER A 96 8.01 7.28 -1.96
N ALA A 97 7.17 7.93 -1.15
CA ALA A 97 7.50 9.22 -0.54
C ALA A 97 8.39 9.01 0.70
N ARG A 98 9.62 9.48 0.66
CA ARG A 98 10.56 9.48 1.79
C ARG A 98 10.27 10.65 2.73
N ASN A 99 10.60 10.49 4.02
CA ASN A 99 10.44 11.56 5.02
C ASN A 99 9.04 12.17 5.00
N TYR A 100 8.00 11.34 4.85
CA TYR A 100 6.63 11.80 4.70
C TYR A 100 6.13 12.54 5.94
N PHE A 101 6.50 12.05 7.12
CA PHE A 101 6.37 12.78 8.37
C PHE A 101 7.74 13.25 8.85
N PRO A 102 7.96 14.56 9.05
CA PRO A 102 9.24 15.06 9.55
C PRO A 102 9.64 14.51 10.93
N ALA A 103 8.65 14.20 11.78
CA ALA A 103 8.87 13.67 13.12
C ALA A 103 9.20 12.17 13.15
N GLU A 104 8.81 11.43 12.10
CA GLU A 104 9.01 9.98 11.99
C GLU A 104 9.44 9.68 10.54
N PRO A 105 10.75 9.79 10.23
CA PRO A 105 11.23 9.62 8.87
C PRO A 105 11.05 8.17 8.43
N ASN A 106 10.43 7.99 7.27
CA ASN A 106 10.32 6.69 6.60
C ASN A 106 11.21 6.62 5.36
N ASP A 107 11.67 5.41 5.08
CA ASP A 107 12.22 5.06 3.77
C ASP A 107 11.11 5.07 2.71
N GLY A 108 11.50 5.26 1.47
CA GLY A 108 10.67 5.00 0.30
C GLY A 108 11.06 3.66 -0.30
N ALA A 109 10.26 3.14 -1.23
CA ALA A 109 10.68 2.01 -2.03
C ALA A 109 10.11 2.06 -3.45
N ILE A 110 10.73 1.26 -4.31
CA ILE A 110 10.20 0.87 -5.63
C ILE A 110 10.13 -0.66 -5.69
N LEU A 111 9.23 -1.20 -6.51
CA LEU A 111 9.18 -2.64 -6.80
C LEU A 111 9.80 -2.91 -8.16
N LEU A 112 10.70 -3.89 -8.18
CA LEU A 112 11.22 -4.51 -9.40
C LEU A 112 10.44 -5.80 -9.58
N ILE A 113 9.67 -5.87 -10.67
CA ILE A 113 8.80 -7.00 -11.00
C ILE A 113 9.32 -7.60 -12.30
N ALA A 114 9.62 -8.89 -12.28
CA ALA A 114 10.09 -9.64 -13.43
C ALA A 114 9.47 -11.03 -13.42
N GLU A 115 9.50 -11.70 -14.56
CA GLU A 115 9.15 -13.12 -14.69
C GLU A 115 10.45 -13.92 -14.70
N ASP A 116 10.46 -15.10 -14.06
CA ASP A 116 11.58 -16.03 -14.14
C ASP A 116 11.47 -16.97 -15.35
N GLU A 117 12.48 -17.82 -15.52
CA GLU A 117 12.55 -18.77 -16.66
C GLU A 117 11.38 -19.77 -16.69
N ASN A 118 10.67 -19.97 -15.58
CA ASN A 118 9.52 -20.86 -15.47
C ASN A 118 8.18 -20.12 -15.54
N GLY A 119 8.20 -18.82 -15.82
CA GLY A 119 7.01 -17.99 -15.86
C GLY A 119 6.50 -17.53 -14.49
N HIS A 120 7.30 -17.72 -13.42
CA HIS A 120 6.89 -17.27 -12.10
C HIS A 120 7.22 -15.79 -11.87
N LEU A 121 6.27 -15.08 -11.24
CA LEU A 121 6.46 -13.69 -10.87
C LEU A 121 7.51 -13.57 -9.75
N ARG A 122 8.60 -12.87 -10.04
CA ARG A 122 9.61 -12.43 -9.07
C ARG A 122 9.38 -10.97 -8.72
N VAL A 123 9.20 -10.70 -7.43
CA VAL A 123 9.01 -9.35 -6.91
C VAL A 123 10.10 -9.03 -5.91
N ARG A 124 10.84 -7.94 -6.16
CA ARG A 124 11.87 -7.44 -5.25
C ARG A 124 11.60 -5.98 -4.93
N ALA A 125 11.51 -5.66 -3.65
CA ALA A 125 11.52 -4.27 -3.21
C ALA A 125 12.95 -3.72 -3.18
N LYS A 126 13.17 -2.57 -3.81
CA LYS A 126 14.38 -1.76 -3.64
C LYS A 126 14.05 -0.58 -2.74
N ARG A 127 14.61 -0.61 -1.54
CA ARG A 127 14.50 0.45 -0.54
C ARG A 127 15.29 1.68 -0.98
N LEU A 128 14.70 2.84 -0.77
CA LEU A 128 15.27 4.16 -0.98
C LEU A 128 15.38 4.81 0.40
N HIS A 129 16.60 4.77 0.96
CA HIS A 129 16.82 5.25 2.31
C HIS A 129 16.40 6.71 2.46
N HIS A 130 15.74 6.99 3.58
CA HIS A 130 15.46 8.35 3.99
C HIS A 130 16.78 9.13 4.16
N SER A 131 16.73 10.45 3.96
CA SER A 131 17.92 11.28 4.17
C SER A 131 18.27 11.27 5.65
N VAL A 132 19.52 10.95 5.98
CA VAL A 132 20.07 11.16 7.33
C VAL A 132 20.71 12.54 7.32
N THR A 133 20.10 13.52 7.98
CA THR A 133 20.75 14.79 8.23
C THR A 133 21.71 14.56 9.41
N THR A 134 23.00 14.32 9.16
CA THR A 134 23.99 14.38 10.23
C THR A 134 24.08 15.82 10.70
N HIS A 135 23.41 16.15 11.81
CA HIS A 135 23.77 17.32 12.59
C HIS A 135 25.17 17.05 13.16
N THR A 136 26.22 17.42 12.42
CA THR A 136 27.50 17.73 13.05
C THR A 136 27.25 18.96 13.92
N PRO A 137 27.38 18.87 15.27
CA PRO A 137 27.34 20.05 16.10
C PRO A 137 28.49 20.95 15.63
N ASN A 138 28.17 22.18 15.20
CA ASN A 138 29.17 23.20 15.03
C ASN A 138 29.79 23.44 16.41
N THR A 139 30.95 22.83 16.69
CA THR A 139 31.86 23.35 17.71
C THR A 139 32.35 24.69 17.19
N MET A 140 31.60 25.76 17.48
CA MET A 140 32.16 27.10 17.43
C MET A 140 33.26 27.14 18.49
N SER A 141 34.48 27.23 17.99
CA SER A 141 35.65 27.70 18.71
C SER A 141 35.33 29.08 19.29
N GLU A 142 35.01 29.14 20.59
CA GLU A 142 35.27 30.36 21.37
C GLU A 142 36.77 30.62 21.31
N ARG A 143 37.16 31.60 20.51
CA ARG A 143 38.44 32.30 20.63
C ARG A 143 38.14 33.77 20.88
N LEU A 144 38.50 34.15 22.10
CA LEU A 144 38.74 35.49 22.66
C LEU A 144 37.51 36.34 22.98
#